data_AF-A0A9X3Z5G2-F1
#
_entry.id   AF-A0A9X3Z5G2-F1
#
_cell.length_a   1.000
_cell.length_b   1.000
_cell.length_c   1.000
_cell.angle_alpha   90.00
_cell.angle_beta   90.00
_cell.angle_gamma   90.00
#
_symmetry.space_group_name_H-M   'P 1'
#
loop_
_entity.id
_entity.type
_entity.pdbx_description
1 polymer ?
#
loop_
_entity_poly.entity_id
_entity_poly.type
_entity_poly.pdbx_seq_one_letter_code
_entity_poly.pdbx_strand_id
1 'polypeptide(L)'
;MERDKELGEEIKQLLYRIRELDEQYGVPSSTNDRQGETTSSPIVTEEILSTRVGKSRKPYQHHDYPGIAREVETILEEAAAPLTLTELYGQLQKRRGVDWANPYIIIQKSLKYSERVQVQKEGRKLVFSIR
;
A
#
# COMPACT_ATOMS: atom_id res chain seq x y z
N MET A 1 7.33 -28.31 4.64
CA MET A 1 8.71 -27.78 4.63
C MET A 1 9.51 -28.28 3.44
N GLU A 2 9.38 -29.54 3.01
CA GLU A 2 10.09 -30.07 1.83
C GLU A 2 9.49 -29.59 0.50
N ARG A 3 8.15 -29.59 0.36
CA ARG A 3 7.44 -29.04 -0.81
C ARG A 3 7.74 -27.57 -1.10
N ASP A 4 7.92 -26.75 -0.06
CA ASP A 4 8.20 -25.33 -0.25
C ASP A 4 9.60 -25.09 -0.84
N LYS A 5 10.55 -26.00 -0.55
CA LYS A 5 11.90 -25.97 -1.14
C LYS A 5 11.87 -26.44 -2.59
N GLU A 6 11.15 -27.51 -2.87
CA GLU A 6 10.97 -28.05 -4.23
C GLU A 6 10.34 -27.01 -5.16
N LEU A 7 9.25 -26.37 -4.74
CA LEU A 7 8.63 -25.24 -5.45
C LEU A 7 9.61 -24.08 -5.65
N GLY A 8 10.48 -23.81 -4.67
CA GLY A 8 11.49 -22.77 -4.78
C GLY A 8 12.56 -23.07 -5.84
N GLU A 9 12.90 -24.35 -6.06
CA GLU A 9 13.85 -24.76 -7.09
C GLU A 9 13.21 -24.76 -8.48
N GLU A 10 11.96 -25.21 -8.60
CA GLU A 10 11.20 -25.15 -9.85
C GLU A 10 11.04 -23.71 -10.36
N ILE A 11 10.71 -22.77 -9.46
CA ILE A 11 10.59 -21.35 -9.81
C ILE A 11 11.93 -20.79 -10.31
N LYS A 12 13.05 -21.16 -9.66
CA LYS A 12 14.39 -20.71 -10.11
C LYS A 12 14.73 -21.23 -11.49
N GLN A 13 14.45 -22.50 -11.78
CA GLN A 13 14.70 -23.09 -13.10
C GLN A 13 13.85 -22.42 -14.18
N LEU A 14 12.58 -22.14 -13.89
CA LEU A 14 11.68 -21.45 -14.81
C LEU A 14 12.16 -20.02 -15.12
N LEU A 15 12.58 -19.27 -14.10
CA LEU A 15 13.12 -17.90 -14.29
C LEU A 15 14.42 -17.89 -15.09
N TYR A 16 15.29 -18.87 -14.88
CA TYR A 16 16.53 -19.02 -15.66
C TYR A 16 16.22 -19.27 -17.14
N ARG A 17 15.23 -20.13 -17.42
CA ARG A 17 14.78 -20.44 -18.78
C ARG A 17 14.14 -19.23 -19.47
N ILE A 18 13.36 -18.42 -18.76
CA ILE A 18 12.78 -17.18 -19.31
C ILE A 18 13.90 -16.21 -19.70
N ARG A 19 14.89 -16.01 -18.82
CA ARG A 19 16.02 -15.13 -19.11
C ARG A 19 16.82 -15.59 -20.33
N GLU A 20 17.05 -16.89 -20.46
CA GLU A 20 17.73 -17.47 -21.63
C GLU A 20 16.93 -17.21 -22.91
N LEU A 21 15.61 -17.33 -22.87
CA LEU A 21 14.74 -17.04 -24.02
C LEU A 21 14.71 -15.53 -24.33
N ASP A 22 14.71 -14.65 -23.34
CA ASP A 22 14.81 -13.21 -23.54
C ASP A 22 16.18 -12.81 -24.14
N GLU A 23 17.25 -13.53 -23.82
CA GLU A 23 18.57 -13.33 -24.44
C GLU A 23 18.60 -13.86 -25.90
N GLN A 24 17.87 -14.94 -26.20
CA GLN A 24 17.79 -15.53 -27.56
C GLN A 24 16.81 -14.78 -28.49
N TYR A 25 15.71 -14.26 -27.95
CA TYR A 25 14.64 -13.59 -28.68
C TYR A 25 14.52 -12.10 -28.34
N GLY A 26 15.51 -11.55 -27.64
CA GLY A 26 15.63 -10.13 -27.31
C GLY A 26 15.60 -9.28 -28.57
N VAL A 27 14.41 -8.79 -28.89
CA VAL A 27 14.13 -7.92 -30.02
C VAL A 27 15.08 -6.73 -29.95
N PRO A 28 15.98 -6.50 -30.94
CA PRO A 28 16.70 -5.25 -30.99
C PRO A 28 15.65 -4.15 -31.19
N SER A 29 15.54 -3.26 -30.21
CA SER A 29 14.75 -2.03 -30.30
C SER A 29 15.27 -1.21 -31.48
N SER A 30 14.73 -1.49 -32.66
CA SER A 30 14.95 -0.73 -33.88
C SER A 30 13.82 0.26 -33.97
N THR A 31 14.17 1.52 -33.71
CA THR A 31 13.43 2.71 -34.12
C THR A 31 13.05 2.61 -35.60
N ASN A 32 11.75 2.55 -35.93
CA ASN A 32 11.13 3.33 -37.00
C ASN A 32 9.63 3.05 -37.19
N ASP A 33 8.95 4.11 -37.60
CA ASP A 33 7.53 4.23 -37.92
C ASP A 33 7.04 3.33 -39.07
N ARG A 34 5.81 2.78 -38.96
CA ARG A 34 4.72 2.82 -39.97
C ARG A 34 3.62 1.76 -39.75
N GLN A 35 2.40 2.26 -39.48
CA GLN A 35 1.11 1.95 -40.11
C GLN A 35 0.93 0.64 -40.91
N GLY A 36 -0.13 -0.14 -40.59
CA GLY A 36 -0.76 -1.09 -41.52
C GLY A 36 -1.64 -2.16 -40.86
N GLU A 37 -2.95 -2.09 -41.10
CA GLU A 37 -4.01 -3.03 -40.69
C GLU A 37 -3.89 -4.43 -41.35
N THR A 38 -4.34 -5.50 -40.68
CA THR A 38 -5.54 -6.31 -41.06
C THR A 38 -5.67 -7.64 -40.27
N THR A 39 -6.87 -7.79 -39.68
CA THR A 39 -7.75 -8.98 -39.65
C THR A 39 -7.25 -10.32 -39.07
N SER A 40 -7.84 -10.74 -37.94
CA SER A 40 -8.73 -11.92 -37.87
C SER A 40 -9.14 -12.23 -36.41
N SER A 41 -10.43 -12.13 -36.10
CA SER A 41 -11.03 -12.82 -34.94
C SER A 41 -11.48 -14.23 -35.37
N PRO A 42 -11.58 -15.18 -34.43
CA PRO A 42 -12.90 -15.38 -33.82
C PRO A 42 -12.86 -15.61 -32.29
N ILE A 43 -13.76 -14.88 -31.63
CA ILE A 43 -14.60 -15.23 -30.46
C ILE A 43 -14.32 -16.61 -29.82
N VAL A 44 -13.80 -16.58 -28.59
CA VAL A 44 -14.17 -17.56 -27.53
C VAL A 44 -14.61 -16.75 -26.33
N THR A 45 -15.93 -16.62 -26.20
CA THR A 45 -16.64 -15.98 -25.11
C THR A 45 -16.50 -16.85 -23.85
N GLU A 46 -15.86 -16.27 -22.84
CA GLU A 46 -16.41 -16.20 -21.47
C GLU A 46 -16.91 -17.51 -20.85
N GLU A 47 -16.02 -18.28 -20.23
CA GLU A 47 -16.39 -18.99 -18.99
C GLU A 47 -15.13 -19.49 -18.27
N ILE A 48 -15.07 -19.31 -16.94
CA ILE A 48 -14.08 -19.91 -16.01
C ILE A 48 -12.75 -19.14 -15.78
N LEU A 49 -12.74 -17.80 -15.85
CA LEU A 49 -11.69 -16.98 -15.20
C LEU A 49 -12.26 -16.08 -14.08
N SER A 50 -13.28 -16.55 -13.36
CA SER A 50 -13.80 -15.91 -12.15
C SER A 50 -13.37 -16.61 -10.86
N THR A 51 -12.36 -17.48 -10.92
CA THR A 51 -11.81 -18.16 -9.74
C THR A 51 -10.62 -17.39 -9.19
N ARG A 52 -10.95 -16.48 -8.27
CA ARG A 52 -10.06 -15.90 -7.25
C ARG A 52 -8.96 -15.02 -7.84
N VAL A 53 -9.35 -13.79 -8.20
CA VAL A 53 -8.45 -12.63 -8.06
C VAL A 53 -8.09 -12.56 -6.57
N GLY A 54 -7.03 -13.28 -6.18
CA GLY A 54 -6.42 -13.15 -4.87
C GLY A 54 -6.11 -11.67 -4.73
N LYS A 55 -6.73 -11.01 -3.74
CA LYS A 55 -6.49 -9.59 -3.46
C LYS A 55 -4.98 -9.35 -3.55
N SER A 56 -4.56 -8.62 -4.58
CA SER A 56 -3.17 -8.24 -4.73
C SER A 56 -2.77 -7.61 -3.41
N ARG A 57 -1.76 -8.19 -2.74
CA ARG A 57 -1.30 -7.69 -1.45
C ARG A 57 -0.79 -6.28 -1.74
N LYS A 58 -1.51 -5.27 -1.21
CA LYS A 58 -1.07 -3.88 -1.35
C LYS A 58 0.37 -3.80 -0.82
N PRO A 59 1.28 -3.14 -1.54
CA PRO A 59 2.65 -2.99 -1.07
C PRO A 59 2.62 -2.35 0.32
N TYR A 60 3.46 -2.88 1.22
CA TYR A 60 3.54 -2.37 2.58
C TYR A 60 4.00 -0.90 2.53
N GLN A 61 3.11 0.01 2.91
CA GLN A 61 3.45 1.43 3.00
C GLN A 61 4.18 1.66 4.32
N HIS A 62 5.46 2.03 4.24
CA HIS A 62 6.21 2.46 5.40
C HIS A 62 5.76 3.88 5.78
N HIS A 63 5.33 4.06 7.03
CA HIS A 63 4.90 5.35 7.54
C HIS A 63 5.99 5.94 8.45
N ASP A 64 6.21 7.25 8.34
CA ASP A 64 7.08 8.00 9.23
C ASP A 64 6.39 8.24 10.58
N TYR A 65 6.40 7.21 11.44
CA TYR A 65 5.73 7.26 12.74
C TYR A 65 6.25 8.39 13.67
N PRO A 66 7.57 8.64 13.78
CA PRO A 66 8.07 9.77 14.56
C PRO A 66 7.61 11.13 14.02
N GLY A 67 7.64 11.33 12.70
CA GLY A 67 7.18 12.57 12.10
C GLY A 67 5.67 12.77 12.28
N ILE A 68 4.87 11.71 12.17
CA ILE A 68 3.43 11.77 12.42
C ILE A 68 3.16 12.10 13.90
N ALA A 69 3.93 11.56 14.83
CA ALA A 69 3.77 11.86 16.26
C ALA A 69 3.94 13.36 16.55
N ARG A 70 4.99 13.98 16.01
CA ARG A 70 5.22 15.43 16.12
C ARG A 70 4.07 16.24 15.53
N GLU A 71 3.56 15.82 14.37
CA GLU A 71 2.41 16.48 13.74
C GLU A 71 1.15 16.40 14.62
N VAL A 72 0.90 15.24 15.23
CA VAL A 72 -0.23 15.05 16.15
C VAL A 72 -0.09 15.97 17.36
N GLU A 73 1.11 16.09 17.95
CA GLU A 73 1.37 17.05 19.02
C GLU A 73 1.07 18.48 18.57
N THR A 74 1.60 18.93 17.44
CA THR A 74 1.35 20.27 16.89
C THR A 74 -0.14 20.52 16.67
N ILE A 75 -0.88 19.57 16.10
CA ILE A 75 -2.32 19.72 15.87
C ILE A 75 -3.08 19.88 17.20
N LEU A 76 -2.73 19.08 18.21
CA LEU A 76 -3.40 19.12 19.51
C LEU A 76 -3.07 20.39 20.30
N GLU A 77 -1.83 20.86 20.20
CA GLU A 77 -1.40 22.15 20.77
C GLU A 77 -2.13 23.33 20.12
N GLU A 78 -2.19 23.36 18.78
CA GLU A 78 -2.87 24.43 18.04
C GLU A 78 -4.40 24.43 18.26
N ALA A 79 -5.00 23.24 18.38
CA ALA A 79 -6.43 23.12 18.65
C ALA A 79 -6.78 23.60 20.07
N ALA A 80 -5.81 23.57 21.01
CA ALA A 80 -5.98 23.88 22.43
C ALA A 80 -7.15 23.13 23.11
N ALA A 81 -7.59 22.01 22.52
CA ALA A 81 -8.74 21.23 22.94
C ALA A 81 -8.54 19.76 22.54
N PRO A 82 -9.15 18.80 23.28
CA PRO A 82 -9.13 17.41 22.90
C PRO A 82 -9.83 17.18 21.56
N LEU A 83 -9.24 16.34 20.72
CA LEU A 83 -9.78 16.00 19.40
C LEU A 83 -10.17 14.53 19.33
N THR A 84 -11.24 14.24 18.60
CA THR A 84 -11.59 12.86 18.26
C THR A 84 -10.68 12.32 17.16
N LEU A 85 -10.65 10.98 17.00
CA LEU A 85 -9.90 10.32 15.93
C LEU A 85 -10.21 10.91 14.53
N THR A 86 -11.49 11.17 14.25
CA THR A 86 -11.94 11.68 12.96
C THR A 86 -11.45 13.10 12.71
N GLU A 87 -11.53 13.97 13.72
CA GLU A 87 -11.06 15.35 13.63
C GLU A 87 -9.54 15.41 13.47
N LEU A 88 -8.82 14.64 14.29
CA LEU A 88 -7.35 14.54 14.21
C LEU A 88 -6.90 14.02 12.85
N TYR A 89 -7.53 12.97 12.34
CA TYR A 89 -7.22 12.43 11.02
C TYR A 89 -7.55 13.43 9.91
N GLY A 90 -8.68 14.14 9.99
CA GLY A 90 -9.02 15.18 9.03
C GLY A 90 -7.98 16.31 8.97
N GLN A 91 -7.40 16.70 10.11
CA GLN A 91 -6.30 17.67 10.16
C GLN A 91 -5.01 17.11 9.55
N LEU A 92 -4.65 15.86 9.87
CA LEU A 92 -3.48 15.19 9.29
C LEU A 92 -3.60 15.07 7.76
N GLN A 93 -4.79 14.74 7.25
CA GLN A 93 -5.07 14.67 5.82
C GLN A 93 -4.85 16.02 5.15
N LYS A 94 -5.31 17.12 5.77
CA LYS A 94 -5.12 18.48 5.24
C LYS A 94 -3.65 18.91 5.23
N ARG A 95 -2.89 18.61 6.29
CA ARG A 95 -1.49 19.04 6.42
C ARG A 95 -0.51 18.22 5.60
N ARG A 96 -0.70 16.90 5.56
CA ARG A 96 0.25 15.97 4.90
C ARG A 96 -0.25 15.38 3.59
N GLY A 97 -1.50 15.63 3.21
CA GLY A 97 -2.09 15.01 2.01
C GLY A 97 -2.19 13.49 2.11
N VAL A 98 -2.31 12.95 3.33
CA VAL A 98 -2.33 11.50 3.57
C VAL A 98 -3.74 10.94 3.43
N ASP A 99 -3.85 9.79 2.76
CA ASP A 99 -5.07 8.99 2.74
C ASP A 99 -4.76 7.56 3.20
N TRP A 100 -5.15 7.25 4.43
CA TRP A 100 -4.85 5.99 5.10
C TRP A 100 -6.11 5.14 5.22
N ALA A 101 -6.02 3.90 4.75
CA ALA A 101 -7.10 2.93 4.89
C ALA A 101 -7.42 2.58 6.36
N ASN A 102 -6.45 2.71 7.27
CA ASN A 102 -6.65 2.49 8.70
C ASN A 102 -5.91 3.56 9.52
N PRO A 103 -6.51 4.75 9.70
CA PRO A 103 -5.84 5.87 10.36
C PRO A 103 -5.60 5.60 11.85
N TYR A 104 -6.50 4.86 12.50
CA TYR A 104 -6.35 4.48 13.90
C TYR A 104 -5.03 3.75 14.16
N ILE A 105 -4.72 2.72 13.36
CA ILE A 105 -3.51 1.92 13.58
C ILE A 105 -2.24 2.75 13.36
N ILE A 106 -2.25 3.65 12.38
CA ILE A 106 -1.08 4.49 12.08
C ILE A 106 -0.88 5.53 13.18
N ILE A 107 -1.93 6.21 13.60
CA ILE A 107 -1.88 7.18 14.71
C ILE A 107 -1.44 6.46 15.98
N GLN A 108 -2.04 5.32 16.33
CA GLN A 108 -1.67 4.57 17.53
C GLN A 108 -0.20 4.11 17.52
N LYS A 109 0.35 3.69 16.38
CA LYS A 109 1.78 3.37 16.25
C LYS A 109 2.66 4.60 16.38
N SER A 110 2.22 5.74 15.86
CA SER A 110 2.93 7.02 15.95
C SER A 110 3.00 7.52 17.38
N LEU A 111 1.91 7.37 18.15
CA LEU A 111 1.86 7.79 19.55
C LEU A 111 2.85 7.05 20.47
N LYS A 112 3.44 5.93 20.04
CA LYS A 112 4.56 5.31 20.76
C LYS A 112 5.81 6.20 20.84
N TYR A 113 5.92 7.18 19.95
CA TYR A 113 7.03 8.13 19.87
C TYR A 113 6.71 9.48 20.53
N SER A 114 5.55 9.61 21.19
CA SER A 114 5.12 10.82 21.88
C SER A 114 4.68 10.48 23.29
N GLU A 115 5.32 11.07 24.30
CA GLU A 115 4.90 10.94 25.71
C GLU A 115 3.88 12.01 26.13
N ARG A 116 3.69 13.04 25.29
CA ARG A 116 2.89 14.24 25.58
C ARG A 116 1.42 14.06 25.25
N VAL A 117 1.09 13.14 24.35
CA VAL A 117 -0.30 12.89 23.93
C VAL A 117 -0.92 11.80 24.80
N GLN A 118 -2.06 12.11 25.41
CA GLN A 118 -2.91 11.17 26.11
C GLN A 118 -4.07 10.72 25.22
N VAL A 119 -4.41 9.43 25.30
CA VAL A 119 -5.57 8.85 24.62
C VAL A 119 -6.57 8.39 25.66
N GLN A 120 -7.82 8.84 25.53
CA GLN A 120 -8.92 8.43 26.37
C GLN A 120 -10.04 7.82 25.50
N LYS A 121 -10.73 6.83 26.05
CA LYS A 121 -11.89 6.23 25.41
C LYS A 121 -13.15 6.81 26.03
N GLU A 122 -13.93 7.52 25.22
CA GLU A 122 -15.20 8.11 25.63
C GLU A 122 -16.35 7.41 24.87
N GLY A 123 -16.96 6.42 25.54
CA GLY A 123 -17.96 5.56 24.93
C GLY A 123 -17.43 4.80 23.71
N ARG A 124 -17.90 5.19 22.50
CA ARG A 124 -17.48 4.61 21.21
C ARG A 124 -16.40 5.42 20.50
N LYS A 125 -15.97 6.54 21.08
CA LYS A 125 -14.99 7.46 20.47
C LYS A 125 -13.65 7.37 21.20
N LEU A 126 -12.58 7.65 20.46
CA LEU A 126 -11.26 7.90 21.00
C LEU A 126 -11.01 9.40 20.96
N VAL A 127 -10.58 9.94 22.09
CA VAL A 127 -10.27 11.35 22.30
C VAL A 127 -8.78 11.46 22.61
N PHE A 128 -8.12 12.40 21.94
CA PHE A 128 -6.69 12.65 22.03
C PHE A 128 -6.50 14.05 22.61
N SER A 129 -5.62 14.19 23.59
CA SER A 129 -5.33 15.49 24.23
C SER A 129 -3.84 15.61 24.52
N ILE A 130 -3.35 16.84 24.61
CA ILE A 130 -2.03 17.11 25.17
C ILE A 130 -2.09 17.00 26.70
N ARG A 131 -1.01 16.49 27.31
CA ARG A 131 -0.81 16.49 28.76
C ARG A 131 -0.38 17.85 29.28
#